data_AF-A0A6H2NMI1-F1
#
_entry.id   AF-A0A6H2NMI1-F1
#
_cell.length_a   1.000
_cell.length_b   1.000
_cell.length_c   1.000
_cell.angle_alpha   90.00
_cell.angle_beta   90.00
_cell.angle_gamma   90.00
#
_symmetry.space_group_name_H-M   'P 1'
#
loop_
_entity.id
_entity.type
_entity.pdbx_description
1 polymer ?
#
loop_
_entity_poly.entity_id
_entity_poly.type
_entity_poly.pdbx_seq_one_letter_code
_entity_poly.pdbx_strand_id
1 'polypeptide(L)'
;MPWQTVFLQAVWGLASIVFVEVIRDGYHVISHYWPPLMRLHNWHHRVYKKDFSPISETLYRQAQIYNDMPEALVMMGTIVAVAVVIGQPGLWLGFLYSAGFLVSALARSQGWLVSTDLTHTPGDLITPPSNWLVNRTYHWRHHFDDTNAYFSGYFTFTDKLMGTAVSLKGKTVAVTGASGTLGRALLNELAQQKAKPIALTTSPNPIFPEGIRCWHWQPGAEADLRDALQNVDILVINHGVNVYGDRSAPAVQTSLEVNALSGWRLMEMFFSTVETSVHRANKEVWINTSEAEVSPAFGPLYEISKRLMGELVTLRRLDAPCVVRKIVLGPFKSALNPYGVMSATWIAWAVVALAKRNVRNIVVTINPLTYVTFPLKEFSHWLYFKLFSRSS
;
A
#
# COMPACT_ATOMS: atom_id res chain seq x y z
N MET A 1 -23.98 17.02 35.91
CA MET A 1 -22.52 17.25 35.71
C MET A 1 -22.33 18.46 34.83
N PRO A 2 -21.31 19.31 35.07
CA PRO A 2 -20.96 20.39 34.15
C PRO A 2 -20.64 19.86 32.74
N TRP A 3 -21.00 20.60 31.69
CA TRP A 3 -20.73 20.22 30.30
C TRP A 3 -19.25 19.96 30.03
N GLN A 4 -18.36 20.74 30.66
CA GLN A 4 -16.91 20.55 30.58
C GLN A 4 -16.47 19.18 31.11
N THR A 5 -17.07 18.72 32.21
CA THR A 5 -16.79 17.39 32.78
C THR A 5 -17.25 16.29 31.83
N VAL A 6 -18.47 16.41 31.28
CA VAL A 6 -18.99 15.43 30.31
C VAL A 6 -18.10 15.36 29.07
N PHE A 7 -17.71 16.52 28.53
CA PHE A 7 -16.81 16.61 27.39
C PHE A 7 -15.46 15.95 27.68
N LEU A 8 -14.83 16.26 28.82
CA LEU A 8 -13.54 15.68 29.17
C LEU A 8 -13.63 14.15 29.35
N GLN A 9 -14.71 13.64 29.95
CA GLN A 9 -14.91 12.18 30.07
C GLN A 9 -15.17 11.52 28.72
N ALA A 10 -15.83 12.20 27.79
CA ALA A 10 -15.98 11.70 26.41
C ALA A 10 -14.63 11.63 25.69
N VAL A 11 -13.76 12.64 25.88
CA VAL A 11 -12.39 12.63 25.34
C VAL A 11 -11.59 11.46 25.93
N TRP A 12 -11.63 11.25 27.25
CA TRP A 12 -11.01 10.08 27.88
C TRP A 12 -11.55 8.76 27.35
N GLY A 13 -12.86 8.68 27.12
CA GLY A 13 -13.50 7.50 26.54
C GLY A 13 -13.00 7.20 25.13
N LEU A 14 -12.99 8.18 24.24
CA LEU A 14 -12.47 8.02 22.88
C LEU A 14 -10.97 7.66 22.88
N ALA A 15 -10.18 8.34 23.72
CA ALA A 15 -8.76 8.03 23.88
C ALA A 15 -8.54 6.60 24.38
N SER A 16 -9.38 6.10 25.28
CA SER A 16 -9.29 4.72 25.79
C SER A 16 -9.59 3.66 24.73
N ILE A 17 -10.52 3.91 23.80
CA ILE A 17 -10.80 3.01 22.67
C ILE A 17 -9.59 2.94 21.75
N VAL A 18 -9.03 4.10 21.37
CA VAL A 18 -7.81 4.14 20.54
C VAL A 18 -6.66 3.43 21.24
N PHE A 19 -6.50 3.64 22.55
CA PHE A 19 -5.47 3.00 23.34
C PHE A 19 -5.57 1.47 23.31
N VAL A 20 -6.75 0.88 23.55
CA VAL A 20 -6.89 -0.58 23.55
C VAL A 20 -6.69 -1.20 22.16
N GLU A 21 -7.03 -0.49 21.08
CA GLU A 21 -6.69 -0.92 19.72
C GLU A 21 -5.17 -0.90 19.47
N VAL A 22 -4.44 0.09 19.99
CA VAL A 22 -2.96 0.07 19.94
C VAL A 22 -2.39 -1.11 20.74
N ILE A 23 -2.98 -1.44 21.89
CA ILE A 23 -2.58 -2.64 22.67
C ILE A 23 -2.84 -3.91 21.87
N ARG A 24 -3.98 -4.01 21.20
CA ARG A 24 -4.33 -5.13 20.32
C ARG A 24 -3.34 -5.29 19.17
N ASP A 25 -3.06 -4.20 18.45
CA ASP A 25 -2.05 -4.17 17.38
C ASP A 25 -0.69 -4.63 17.90
N GLY A 26 -0.27 -4.14 19.07
CA GLY A 26 0.97 -4.53 19.72
C GLY A 26 1.01 -6.01 20.11
N TYR A 27 -0.07 -6.53 20.69
CA TYR A 27 -0.21 -7.95 21.03
C TYR A 27 -0.04 -8.82 19.78
N HIS A 28 -0.71 -8.45 18.69
CA HIS A 28 -0.68 -9.18 17.45
C HIS A 28 0.72 -9.15 16.81
N VAL A 29 1.41 -8.01 16.79
CA VAL A 29 2.82 -7.92 16.36
C VAL A 29 3.71 -8.84 17.19
N ILE A 30 3.62 -8.77 18.52
CA ILE A 30 4.43 -9.62 19.42
C ILE A 30 4.12 -11.10 19.16
N SER A 31 2.88 -11.44 18.80
CA SER A 31 2.46 -12.79 18.48
C SER A 31 3.17 -13.39 17.26
N HIS A 32 3.76 -12.59 16.37
CA HIS A 32 4.61 -13.11 15.28
C HIS A 32 6.06 -13.38 15.70
N TYR A 33 6.50 -12.85 16.84
CA TYR A 33 7.91 -12.92 17.25
C TYR A 33 8.14 -13.72 18.52
N TRP A 34 7.18 -13.76 19.45
CA TRP A 34 7.34 -14.38 20.75
C TRP A 34 6.63 -15.75 20.81
N PRO A 35 7.36 -16.87 20.99
CA PRO A 35 6.80 -18.22 20.85
C PRO A 35 5.52 -18.55 21.64
N PRO A 36 5.33 -18.09 22.89
CA PRO A 36 4.10 -18.35 23.64
C PRO A 36 2.86 -17.77 22.94
N LEU A 37 2.92 -16.50 22.51
CA LEU A 37 1.81 -15.86 21.80
C LEU A 37 1.69 -16.37 20.37
N MET A 38 2.80 -16.70 19.72
CA MET A 38 2.78 -17.31 18.38
C MET A 38 2.01 -18.63 18.33
N ARG A 39 2.06 -19.44 19.40
CA ARG A 39 1.26 -20.67 19.48
C ARG A 39 -0.24 -20.40 19.50
N LEU A 40 -0.66 -19.33 20.19
CA LEU A 40 -2.05 -18.89 20.27
C LEU A 40 -2.50 -18.31 18.94
N HIS A 41 -1.73 -17.38 18.40
CA HIS A 41 -2.00 -16.71 17.13
C HIS A 41 -2.01 -17.64 15.91
N ASN A 42 -1.22 -18.71 15.94
CA ASN A 42 -1.28 -19.70 14.86
C ASN A 42 -2.64 -20.40 14.73
N TRP A 43 -3.51 -20.39 15.75
CA TRP A 43 -4.87 -20.88 15.59
C TRP A 43 -5.65 -20.03 14.59
N HIS A 44 -5.52 -18.71 14.65
CA HIS A 44 -6.15 -17.78 13.71
C HIS A 44 -5.76 -18.08 12.27
N HIS A 45 -4.46 -18.27 11.99
CA HIS A 45 -3.96 -18.57 10.64
C HIS A 45 -4.39 -19.94 10.10
N ARG A 46 -4.76 -20.89 10.97
CA ARG A 46 -5.15 -22.25 10.57
C ARG A 46 -6.62 -22.37 10.17
N VAL A 47 -7.45 -21.40 10.53
CA VAL A 47 -8.91 -21.56 10.47
C VAL A 47 -9.48 -21.40 9.08
N TYR A 48 -8.83 -20.60 8.23
CA TYR A 48 -9.45 -20.09 7.02
C TYR A 48 -8.81 -20.61 5.74
N LYS A 49 -9.66 -20.86 4.73
CA LYS A 49 -9.23 -20.99 3.33
C LYS A 49 -9.02 -19.59 2.72
N LYS A 50 -8.47 -19.53 1.51
CA LYS A 50 -8.20 -18.26 0.81
C LYS A 50 -9.43 -17.41 0.51
N ASP A 51 -10.63 -17.97 0.51
CA ASP A 51 -11.90 -17.24 0.38
C ASP A 51 -12.48 -16.82 1.74
N PHE A 52 -11.71 -16.95 2.82
CA PHE A 52 -12.12 -16.79 4.22
C PHE A 52 -13.21 -17.74 4.72
N SER A 53 -13.59 -18.76 3.95
CA SER A 53 -14.44 -19.82 4.50
C SER A 53 -13.67 -20.61 5.57
N PRO A 54 -14.28 -20.91 6.72
CA PRO A 54 -13.65 -21.77 7.72
C PRO A 54 -13.37 -23.18 7.15
N ILE A 55 -12.22 -23.76 7.50
CA ILE A 55 -11.86 -25.13 7.13
C ILE A 55 -12.80 -26.13 7.81
N SER A 56 -13.10 -25.91 9.09
CA SER A 56 -14.12 -26.64 9.83
C SER A 56 -14.70 -25.77 10.94
N GLU A 57 -15.93 -26.05 11.31
CA GLU A 57 -16.61 -25.36 12.41
C GLU A 57 -15.88 -25.59 13.76
N THR A 58 -15.41 -26.80 14.01
CA THR A 58 -14.66 -27.13 15.23
C THR A 58 -13.38 -26.30 15.35
N LEU A 59 -12.61 -26.19 14.26
CA LEU A 59 -11.37 -25.42 14.24
C LEU A 59 -11.65 -23.92 14.43
N TYR A 60 -12.70 -23.41 13.79
CA TYR A 60 -13.15 -22.03 13.98
C TYR A 60 -13.46 -21.74 15.45
N ARG A 61 -14.32 -22.55 16.06
CA ARG A 61 -14.72 -22.40 17.47
C ARG A 61 -13.52 -22.47 18.43
N GLN A 62 -12.58 -23.38 18.17
CA GLN A 62 -11.34 -23.49 18.96
C GLN A 62 -10.46 -22.24 18.83
N ALA A 63 -10.32 -21.69 17.62
CA ALA A 63 -9.52 -20.48 17.44
C ALA A 63 -10.08 -19.26 18.17
N GLN A 64 -11.40 -19.16 18.33
CA GLN A 64 -12.01 -18.10 19.16
C GLN A 64 -11.52 -18.17 20.61
N ILE A 65 -11.34 -19.38 21.15
CA ILE A 65 -10.85 -19.60 22.51
C ILE A 65 -9.34 -19.43 22.59
N TYR A 66 -8.58 -19.94 21.62
CA TYR A 66 -7.12 -19.96 21.71
C TYR A 66 -6.45 -18.69 21.19
N ASN A 67 -7.13 -17.85 20.40
CA ASN A 67 -6.59 -16.60 19.88
C ASN A 67 -7.37 -15.38 20.40
N ASP A 68 -8.62 -15.24 19.97
CA ASP A 68 -9.41 -14.00 20.18
C ASP A 68 -9.67 -13.72 21.67
N MET A 69 -9.96 -14.76 22.45
CA MET A 69 -10.18 -14.62 23.89
C MET A 69 -8.93 -14.13 24.65
N PRO A 70 -7.74 -14.74 24.53
CA PRO A 70 -6.50 -14.22 25.11
C PRO A 70 -6.18 -12.78 24.72
N GLU A 71 -6.34 -12.41 23.44
CA GLU A 71 -6.13 -11.05 22.96
C GLU A 71 -7.08 -10.07 23.68
N ALA A 72 -8.38 -10.38 23.73
CA ALA A 72 -9.36 -9.54 24.41
C ALA A 72 -9.11 -9.41 25.92
N LEU A 73 -8.65 -10.49 26.58
CA LEU A 73 -8.29 -10.46 27.99
C LEU A 73 -7.08 -9.57 28.26
N VAL A 74 -6.08 -9.55 27.37
CA VAL A 74 -4.94 -8.62 27.46
C VAL A 74 -5.42 -7.18 27.32
N MET A 75 -6.24 -6.88 26.30
CA MET A 75 -6.81 -5.54 26.11
C MET A 75 -7.56 -5.07 27.37
N MET A 76 -8.46 -5.92 27.91
CA MET A 76 -9.23 -5.63 29.12
C MET A 76 -8.34 -5.43 30.35
N GLY A 77 -7.38 -6.33 30.59
CA GLY A 77 -6.48 -6.25 31.74
C GLY A 77 -5.64 -4.98 31.73
N THR A 78 -5.10 -4.61 30.55
CA THR A 78 -4.29 -3.39 30.40
C THR A 78 -5.12 -2.13 30.64
N ILE A 79 -6.33 -2.01 30.08
CA ILE A 79 -7.15 -0.81 30.30
C ILE A 79 -7.67 -0.71 31.74
N VAL A 80 -7.95 -1.82 32.42
CA VAL A 80 -8.30 -1.80 33.86
C VAL A 80 -7.16 -1.25 34.69
N ALA A 81 -5.93 -1.73 34.46
CA ALA A 81 -4.75 -1.24 35.18
C ALA A 81 -4.56 0.28 34.97
N VAL A 82 -4.69 0.76 33.73
CA VAL A 82 -4.61 2.18 33.40
C VAL A 82 -5.74 2.99 34.04
N ALA A 83 -6.98 2.51 33.97
CA ALA A 83 -8.15 3.17 34.54
C ALA A 83 -8.07 3.30 36.06
N VAL A 84 -7.58 2.27 36.75
CA VAL A 84 -7.37 2.28 38.22
C VAL A 84 -6.27 3.27 38.61
N VAL A 85 -5.15 3.31 37.89
CA VAL A 85 -4.02 4.21 38.19
C VAL A 85 -4.39 5.67 37.92
N ILE A 86 -5.03 5.95 36.78
CA ILE A 86 -5.37 7.32 36.37
C ILE A 86 -6.64 7.84 37.06
N GLY A 87 -7.56 6.95 37.44
CA GLY A 87 -8.78 7.29 38.19
C GLY A 87 -9.85 8.05 37.39
N GLN A 88 -9.74 8.11 36.05
CA GLN A 88 -10.70 8.82 35.19
C GLN A 88 -11.85 7.90 34.75
N PRO A 89 -13.12 8.23 35.05
CA PRO A 89 -14.27 7.39 34.71
C PRO A 89 -14.42 7.05 33.22
N GLY A 90 -14.07 7.97 32.32
CA GLY A 90 -14.20 7.80 30.88
C GLY A 90 -13.36 6.64 30.34
N LEU A 91 -12.25 6.30 31.00
CA LEU A 91 -11.39 5.19 30.60
C LEU A 91 -12.10 3.82 30.63
N TRP A 92 -13.14 3.67 31.43
CA TRP A 92 -13.95 2.45 31.48
C TRP A 92 -14.71 2.17 30.18
N LEU A 93 -14.86 3.16 29.28
CA LEU A 93 -15.39 2.91 27.94
C LEU A 93 -14.49 1.95 27.15
N GLY A 94 -13.17 2.07 27.27
CA GLY A 94 -12.21 1.15 26.64
C GLY A 94 -12.29 -0.26 27.22
N PHE A 95 -12.65 -0.40 28.50
CA PHE A 95 -12.95 -1.70 29.11
C PHE A 95 -14.21 -2.31 28.51
N LEU A 96 -15.31 -1.56 28.44
CA LEU A 96 -16.57 -2.04 27.85
C LEU A 96 -16.39 -2.43 26.38
N TYR A 97 -15.62 -1.64 25.63
CA TYR A 97 -15.25 -1.93 24.26
C TYR A 97 -14.47 -3.25 24.13
N SER A 98 -13.42 -3.43 24.95
CA SER A 98 -12.63 -4.67 24.97
C SER A 98 -13.45 -5.89 25.44
N ALA A 99 -14.36 -5.70 26.40
CA ALA A 99 -15.29 -6.73 26.84
C ALA A 99 -16.21 -7.20 25.70
N GLY A 100 -16.57 -6.31 24.77
CA GLY A 100 -17.30 -6.66 23.55
C GLY A 100 -16.58 -7.71 22.70
N PHE A 101 -15.25 -7.62 22.56
CA PHE A 101 -14.44 -8.63 21.87
C PHE A 101 -14.44 -9.95 22.62
N LEU A 102 -14.28 -9.93 23.94
CA LEU A 102 -14.32 -11.14 24.76
C LEU A 102 -15.67 -11.85 24.67
N VAL A 103 -16.77 -11.11 24.82
CA VAL A 103 -18.14 -11.65 24.70
C VAL A 103 -18.36 -12.22 23.30
N SER A 104 -17.90 -11.52 22.26
CA SER A 104 -18.01 -12.00 20.87
C SER A 104 -17.18 -13.25 20.61
N ALA A 105 -15.96 -13.35 21.15
CA ALA A 105 -15.13 -14.55 21.03
C ALA A 105 -15.78 -15.75 21.75
N LEU A 106 -16.29 -15.55 22.97
CA LEU A 106 -17.01 -16.59 23.72
C LEU A 106 -18.29 -17.02 22.98
N ALA A 107 -19.11 -16.09 22.50
CA ALA A 107 -20.30 -16.41 21.72
C ALA A 107 -19.95 -17.20 20.44
N ARG A 108 -18.96 -16.74 19.67
CA ARG A 108 -18.49 -17.41 18.44
C ARG A 108 -17.93 -18.80 18.72
N SER A 109 -17.27 -19.01 19.87
CA SER A 109 -16.82 -20.34 20.31
C SER A 109 -17.97 -21.35 20.49
N GLN A 110 -19.17 -20.87 20.81
CA GLN A 110 -20.37 -21.70 20.97
C GLN A 110 -21.17 -21.83 19.67
N GLY A 111 -20.72 -21.19 18.58
CA GLY A 111 -21.42 -21.15 17.29
C GLY A 111 -22.44 -20.01 17.17
N TRP A 112 -22.44 -19.06 18.10
CA TRP A 112 -23.36 -17.92 18.11
C TRP A 112 -22.65 -16.69 17.55
N LEU A 113 -23.39 -15.75 16.94
CA LEU A 113 -22.82 -14.50 16.41
C LEU A 113 -21.66 -14.69 15.41
N VAL A 114 -21.57 -15.82 14.70
CA VAL A 114 -20.49 -16.09 13.72
C VAL A 114 -20.39 -14.99 12.66
N SER A 115 -21.51 -14.36 12.31
CA SER A 115 -21.58 -13.25 11.35
C SER A 115 -20.92 -11.95 11.81
N THR A 116 -20.51 -11.82 13.07
CA THR A 116 -19.80 -10.62 13.57
C THR A 116 -18.31 -10.65 13.25
N ASP A 117 -17.80 -11.75 12.66
CA ASP A 117 -16.44 -11.86 12.16
C ASP A 117 -16.28 -11.17 10.79
N LEU A 118 -16.33 -9.84 10.81
CA LEU A 118 -16.38 -9.02 9.60
C LEU A 118 -15.09 -9.07 8.78
N THR A 119 -13.93 -9.27 9.44
CA THR A 119 -12.62 -9.34 8.77
C THR A 119 -12.37 -10.68 8.09
N HIS A 120 -13.17 -11.71 8.39
CA HIS A 120 -13.13 -13.03 7.74
C HIS A 120 -14.48 -13.41 7.11
N THR A 121 -15.30 -12.44 6.73
CA THR A 121 -16.54 -12.74 5.98
C THR A 121 -16.18 -13.49 4.68
N PRO A 122 -16.75 -14.69 4.44
CA PRO A 122 -16.42 -15.47 3.25
C PRO A 122 -16.78 -14.76 1.94
N GLY A 123 -16.02 -15.07 0.90
CA GLY A 123 -16.27 -14.63 -0.48
C GLY A 123 -15.21 -13.65 -1.01
N ASP A 124 -15.52 -13.08 -2.18
CA ASP A 124 -14.52 -12.33 -2.94
C ASP A 124 -14.10 -11.02 -2.28
N LEU A 125 -12.83 -10.67 -2.47
CA LEU A 125 -12.27 -9.38 -2.06
C LEU A 125 -12.68 -8.34 -3.10
N ILE A 126 -13.56 -7.42 -2.72
CA ILE A 126 -14.14 -6.44 -3.66
C ILE A 126 -13.42 -5.08 -3.68
N THR A 127 -12.53 -4.83 -2.71
CA THR A 127 -11.75 -3.58 -2.61
C THR A 127 -10.26 -3.86 -2.53
N PRO A 128 -9.39 -2.95 -2.97
CA PRO A 128 -7.95 -3.08 -2.72
C PRO A 128 -7.64 -2.90 -1.22
N PRO A 129 -6.45 -3.30 -0.74
CA PRO A 129 -6.04 -3.05 0.63
C PRO A 129 -6.06 -1.55 0.96
N SER A 130 -6.74 -1.21 2.05
CA SER A 130 -6.89 0.16 2.54
C SER A 130 -5.57 0.77 3.04
N ASN A 131 -5.55 2.10 3.19
CA ASN A 131 -4.33 2.82 3.55
C ASN A 131 -4.14 3.03 5.05
N TRP A 132 -5.21 3.23 5.83
CA TRP A 132 -5.10 3.63 7.24
C TRP A 132 -5.68 2.60 8.20
N LEU A 133 -6.91 2.16 7.93
CA LEU A 133 -7.57 1.06 8.64
C LEU A 133 -7.30 -0.27 7.92
N VAL A 134 -7.32 -1.38 8.63
CA VAL A 134 -7.24 -2.72 8.04
C VAL A 134 -8.63 -3.12 7.52
N ASN A 135 -8.73 -3.37 6.21
CA ASN A 135 -9.91 -3.97 5.60
C ASN A 135 -9.70 -5.47 5.34
N ARG A 136 -10.74 -6.17 4.88
CA ARG A 136 -10.71 -7.61 4.59
C ARG A 136 -9.57 -7.99 3.63
N THR A 137 -9.28 -7.17 2.62
CA THR A 137 -8.21 -7.41 1.66
C THR A 137 -6.80 -7.24 2.26
N TYR A 138 -6.62 -6.27 3.17
CA TYR A 138 -5.36 -6.13 3.90
C TYR A 138 -5.16 -7.31 4.85
N HIS A 139 -6.20 -7.70 5.59
CA HIS A 139 -6.20 -8.85 6.47
C HIS A 139 -5.99 -10.18 5.73
N TRP A 140 -6.38 -10.26 4.46
CA TRP A 140 -6.09 -11.41 3.61
C TRP A 140 -4.59 -11.58 3.37
N ARG A 141 -3.84 -10.48 3.18
CA ARG A 141 -2.39 -10.53 2.97
C ARG A 141 -1.67 -11.11 4.19
N HIS A 142 -2.12 -10.76 5.40
CA HIS A 142 -1.63 -11.34 6.65
C HIS A 142 -1.75 -12.85 6.71
N HIS A 143 -2.89 -13.39 6.28
CA HIS A 143 -3.11 -14.83 6.28
C HIS A 143 -2.37 -15.56 5.17
N PHE A 144 -2.36 -15.00 3.96
CA PHE A 144 -2.10 -15.79 2.75
C PHE A 144 -1.01 -15.24 1.81
N ASP A 145 -0.46 -14.05 2.08
CA ASP A 145 0.68 -13.51 1.31
C ASP A 145 2.02 -13.87 1.97
N ASP A 146 2.50 -13.03 2.88
CA ASP A 146 3.70 -13.27 3.68
C ASP A 146 3.31 -13.09 5.13
N THR A 147 3.19 -14.19 5.89
CA THR A 147 2.77 -14.17 7.29
C THR A 147 3.78 -13.52 8.23
N ASN A 148 4.96 -13.13 7.74
CA ASN A 148 5.93 -12.31 8.48
C ASN A 148 5.87 -10.84 8.06
N ALA A 149 4.88 -10.48 7.26
CA ALA A 149 4.54 -9.12 6.88
C ALA A 149 3.03 -8.90 7.13
N TYR A 150 2.60 -7.64 7.16
CA TYR A 150 1.19 -7.26 7.38
C TYR A 150 0.59 -7.71 8.72
N PHE A 151 1.08 -7.21 9.86
CA PHE A 151 0.56 -7.54 11.18
C PHE A 151 -0.89 -7.08 11.43
N SER A 152 -1.63 -6.58 10.44
CA SER A 152 -3.11 -6.58 10.33
C SER A 152 -3.91 -6.51 11.65
N GLY A 153 -3.58 -5.54 12.50
CA GLY A 153 -4.41 -5.15 13.62
C GLY A 153 -5.63 -4.35 13.14
N TYR A 154 -6.10 -3.37 13.91
CA TYR A 154 -7.14 -2.46 13.43
C TYR A 154 -6.55 -1.32 12.58
N PHE A 155 -5.39 -0.80 13.00
CA PHE A 155 -4.67 0.23 12.27
C PHE A 155 -3.50 -0.36 11.48
N THR A 156 -3.30 0.14 10.26
CA THR A 156 -2.09 -0.16 9.48
C THR A 156 -0.85 0.59 10.00
N PHE A 157 -1.01 1.46 10.99
CA PHE A 157 0.04 2.38 11.46
C PHE A 157 1.31 1.63 11.90
N THR A 158 1.16 0.55 12.66
CA THR A 158 2.29 -0.25 13.14
C THR A 158 3.08 -0.86 11.99
N ASP A 159 2.39 -1.43 10.99
CA ASP A 159 3.02 -1.94 9.77
C ASP A 159 3.74 -0.85 8.97
N LYS A 160 3.16 0.35 8.91
CA LYS A 160 3.77 1.50 8.25
C LYS A 160 5.04 1.95 8.97
N LEU A 161 5.07 1.92 10.31
CA LEU A 161 6.25 2.29 11.08
C LEU A 161 7.38 1.27 10.86
N MET A 162 7.05 -0.01 10.95
CA MET A 162 7.99 -1.13 10.83
C MET A 162 8.45 -1.38 9.39
N GLY A 163 7.70 -0.92 8.38
CA GLY A 163 7.99 -1.22 6.97
C GLY A 163 7.63 -2.64 6.57
N THR A 164 6.55 -3.17 7.15
CA THR A 164 5.99 -4.51 6.89
C THR A 164 4.67 -4.46 6.14
N ALA A 165 4.21 -3.27 5.74
CA ALA A 165 2.92 -3.03 5.11
C ALA A 165 2.86 -3.41 3.62
N VAL A 166 4.00 -3.81 3.02
CA VAL A 166 4.12 -4.44 1.69
C VAL A 166 5.30 -5.42 1.73
N SER A 167 5.05 -6.69 1.41
CA SER A 167 6.10 -7.68 1.19
C SER A 167 6.51 -7.69 -0.28
N LEU A 168 7.81 -7.60 -0.53
CA LEU A 168 8.43 -7.74 -1.85
C LEU A 168 9.04 -9.14 -2.07
N LYS A 169 9.18 -9.91 -0.98
CA LYS A 169 9.84 -11.22 -1.03
C LYS A 169 9.05 -12.16 -1.94
N GLY A 170 9.71 -12.68 -2.97
CA GLY A 170 9.12 -13.60 -3.94
C GLY A 170 8.19 -12.95 -4.97
N LYS A 171 7.88 -11.65 -4.85
CA LYS A 171 7.02 -10.92 -5.79
C LYS A 171 7.70 -10.71 -7.13
N THR A 172 6.95 -10.85 -8.22
CA THR A 172 7.39 -10.52 -9.57
C THR A 172 7.18 -9.03 -9.83
N VAL A 173 8.25 -8.29 -10.13
CA VAL A 173 8.19 -6.82 -10.26
C VAL A 173 8.72 -6.38 -11.62
N ALA A 174 7.85 -5.88 -12.49
CA ALA A 174 8.22 -5.37 -13.81
C ALA A 174 8.56 -3.87 -13.73
N VAL A 175 9.68 -3.44 -14.31
CA VAL A 175 10.12 -2.03 -14.29
C VAL A 175 10.33 -1.52 -15.71
N THR A 176 9.56 -0.51 -16.12
CA THR A 176 9.76 0.15 -17.43
C THR A 176 10.88 1.20 -17.37
N GLY A 177 11.47 1.52 -18.52
CA GLY A 177 12.65 2.38 -18.57
C GLY A 177 13.84 1.73 -17.87
N ALA A 178 13.86 0.40 -17.84
CA ALA A 178 14.81 -0.40 -17.08
C ALA A 178 16.27 -0.11 -17.42
N SER A 179 16.57 0.23 -18.67
CA SER A 179 17.94 0.56 -19.10
C SER A 179 18.43 1.93 -18.61
N GLY A 180 17.53 2.80 -18.14
CA GLY A 180 17.88 4.11 -17.60
C GLY A 180 18.48 4.04 -16.18
N THR A 181 19.09 5.13 -15.73
CA THR A 181 19.80 5.20 -14.45
C THR A 181 18.94 4.77 -13.26
N LEU A 182 17.70 5.29 -13.16
CA LEU A 182 16.77 4.91 -12.09
C LEU A 182 16.20 3.51 -12.28
N GLY A 183 15.91 3.11 -13.52
CA GLY A 183 15.39 1.76 -13.81
C GLY A 183 16.34 0.67 -13.32
N ARG A 184 17.65 0.80 -13.63
CA ARG A 184 18.69 -0.11 -13.14
C ARG A 184 18.80 -0.11 -11.61
N ALA A 185 18.75 1.07 -10.99
CA ALA A 185 18.80 1.18 -9.53
C ALA A 185 17.60 0.49 -8.86
N LEU A 186 16.40 0.66 -9.41
CA LEU A 186 15.18 -0.01 -8.92
C LEU A 186 15.28 -1.53 -9.06
N LEU A 187 15.72 -2.05 -10.21
CA LEU A 187 15.89 -3.50 -10.41
C LEU A 187 16.85 -4.10 -9.36
N ASN A 188 17.96 -3.41 -9.09
CA ASN A 188 18.94 -3.86 -8.09
C ASN A 188 18.36 -3.83 -6.67
N GLU A 189 17.70 -2.74 -6.26
CA GLU A 189 17.08 -2.65 -4.93
C GLU A 189 15.98 -3.71 -4.76
N LEU A 190 15.13 -3.92 -5.78
CA LEU A 190 14.09 -4.94 -5.74
C LEU A 190 14.68 -6.35 -5.58
N ALA A 191 15.78 -6.67 -6.28
CA ALA A 191 16.50 -7.93 -6.09
C ALA A 191 17.05 -8.07 -4.66
N GLN A 192 17.60 -6.99 -4.08
CA GLN A 192 18.07 -6.99 -2.68
C GLN A 192 16.94 -7.24 -1.67
N GLN A 193 15.72 -6.76 -1.97
CA GLN A 193 14.52 -7.08 -1.19
C GLN A 193 13.93 -8.48 -1.49
N LYS A 194 14.68 -9.35 -2.18
CA LYS A 194 14.29 -10.72 -2.54
C LYS A 194 13.07 -10.79 -3.46
N ALA A 195 12.80 -9.73 -4.23
CA ALA A 195 11.83 -9.77 -5.32
C ALA A 195 12.44 -10.47 -6.56
N LYS A 196 11.60 -10.70 -7.57
CA LYS A 196 11.96 -11.25 -8.88
C LYS A 196 11.78 -10.16 -9.94
N PRO A 197 12.76 -9.25 -10.09
CA PRO A 197 12.63 -8.12 -11.01
C PRO A 197 12.65 -8.57 -12.48
N ILE A 198 11.88 -7.87 -13.31
CA ILE A 198 11.84 -8.00 -14.76
C ILE A 198 12.08 -6.62 -15.37
N ALA A 199 13.06 -6.52 -16.26
CA ALA A 199 13.38 -5.32 -16.99
C ALA A 199 12.46 -5.17 -18.20
N LEU A 200 11.72 -4.06 -18.30
CA LEU A 200 10.99 -3.67 -19.51
C LEU A 200 11.70 -2.49 -20.16
N THR A 201 12.16 -2.68 -21.40
CA THR A 201 12.99 -1.67 -22.08
C THR A 201 12.69 -1.56 -23.57
N THR A 202 12.90 -0.35 -24.09
CA THR A 202 12.89 -0.03 -25.53
C THR A 202 14.29 -0.12 -26.14
N SER A 203 15.34 -0.26 -25.32
CA SER A 203 16.72 -0.34 -25.80
C SER A 203 16.92 -1.62 -26.62
N PRO A 204 17.57 -1.56 -27.80
CA PRO A 204 17.77 -2.72 -28.65
C PRO A 204 18.78 -3.72 -28.04
N ASN A 205 19.82 -3.23 -27.38
CA ASN A 205 20.89 -4.04 -26.79
C ASN A 205 21.08 -3.74 -25.29
N PRO A 206 20.11 -4.07 -24.44
CA PRO A 206 20.20 -3.78 -23.03
C PRO A 206 21.12 -4.79 -22.34
N ILE A 207 21.99 -4.29 -21.46
CA ILE A 207 22.82 -5.12 -20.59
C ILE A 207 22.25 -5.00 -19.18
N PHE A 208 21.85 -6.14 -18.62
CA PHE A 208 21.37 -6.29 -17.24
C PHE A 208 22.20 -7.36 -16.51
N PRO A 209 22.30 -7.27 -15.17
CA PRO A 209 22.88 -8.33 -14.36
C PRO A 209 22.24 -9.70 -14.62
N GLU A 210 23.02 -10.76 -14.43
CA GLU A 210 22.57 -12.14 -14.55
C GLU A 210 21.34 -12.41 -13.66
N GLY A 211 20.38 -13.16 -14.18
CA GLY A 211 19.13 -13.50 -13.49
C GLY A 211 17.99 -12.47 -13.62
N ILE A 212 18.25 -11.28 -14.16
CA ILE A 212 17.18 -10.31 -14.49
C ILE A 212 16.63 -10.63 -15.89
N ARG A 213 15.37 -11.08 -15.93
CA ARG A 213 14.65 -11.27 -17.21
C ARG A 213 14.42 -9.91 -17.89
N CYS A 214 14.49 -9.89 -19.21
CA CYS A 214 14.28 -8.69 -20.02
C CYS A 214 13.15 -8.90 -21.03
N TRP A 215 12.22 -7.94 -21.09
CA TRP A 215 11.17 -7.85 -22.09
C TRP A 215 11.35 -6.57 -22.90
N HIS A 216 11.43 -6.73 -24.22
CA HIS A 216 11.42 -5.62 -25.15
C HIS A 216 9.99 -5.18 -25.42
N TRP A 217 9.77 -3.88 -25.49
CA TRP A 217 8.48 -3.28 -25.82
C TRP A 217 8.68 -1.87 -26.37
N GLN A 218 7.59 -1.24 -26.83
CA GLN A 218 7.61 0.15 -27.28
C GLN A 218 6.28 0.88 -26.95
N PRO A 219 6.32 2.20 -26.73
CA PRO A 219 5.11 3.01 -26.67
C PRO A 219 4.21 2.78 -27.88
N GLY A 220 2.91 2.60 -27.62
CA GLY A 220 1.90 2.25 -28.63
C GLY A 220 1.66 0.74 -28.79
N ALA A 221 2.52 -0.11 -28.23
CA ALA A 221 2.39 -1.57 -28.22
C ALA A 221 2.10 -2.12 -26.81
N GLU A 222 1.46 -1.33 -25.93
CA GLU A 222 1.22 -1.73 -24.54
C GLU A 222 0.33 -2.98 -24.43
N ALA A 223 -0.59 -3.17 -25.40
CA ALA A 223 -1.50 -4.30 -25.44
C ALA A 223 -0.78 -5.65 -25.54
N ASP A 224 0.37 -5.69 -26.23
CA ASP A 224 1.16 -6.91 -26.44
C ASP A 224 1.74 -7.46 -25.12
N LEU A 225 1.81 -6.63 -24.08
CA LEU A 225 2.31 -7.02 -22.76
C LEU A 225 1.25 -7.66 -21.87
N ARG A 226 -0.03 -7.72 -22.27
CA ARG A 226 -1.14 -8.16 -21.40
C ARG A 226 -0.88 -9.50 -20.74
N ASP A 227 -0.57 -10.53 -21.53
CA ASP A 227 -0.39 -11.90 -21.04
C ASP A 227 0.83 -12.02 -20.13
N ALA A 228 1.90 -11.28 -20.44
CA ALA A 228 3.09 -11.21 -19.60
C ALA A 228 2.79 -10.53 -18.25
N LEU A 229 1.99 -9.45 -18.27
CA LEU A 229 1.60 -8.67 -17.09
C LEU A 229 0.64 -9.41 -16.14
N GLN A 230 -0.07 -10.44 -16.60
CA GLN A 230 -0.89 -11.29 -15.72
C GLN A 230 -0.06 -11.88 -14.58
N ASN A 231 1.17 -12.29 -14.86
CA ASN A 231 2.10 -12.91 -13.91
C ASN A 231 2.94 -11.90 -13.11
N VAL A 232 2.70 -10.61 -13.28
CA VAL A 232 3.39 -9.53 -12.56
C VAL A 232 2.57 -9.11 -11.34
N ASP A 233 3.21 -9.12 -10.17
CA ASP A 233 2.60 -8.60 -8.94
C ASP A 233 2.69 -7.07 -8.90
N ILE A 234 3.85 -6.50 -9.24
CA ILE A 234 4.04 -5.04 -9.16
C ILE A 234 4.57 -4.51 -10.50
N LEU A 235 3.86 -3.54 -11.08
CA LEU A 235 4.32 -2.82 -12.27
C LEU A 235 4.84 -1.43 -11.89
N VAL A 236 6.11 -1.16 -12.14
CA VAL A 236 6.73 0.15 -11.99
C VAL A 236 6.80 0.86 -13.35
N ILE A 237 5.99 1.89 -13.52
CA ILE A 237 5.93 2.73 -14.71
C ILE A 237 6.92 3.88 -14.52
N ASN A 238 8.12 3.75 -15.09
CA ASN A 238 9.26 4.63 -14.87
C ASN A 238 9.89 5.19 -16.16
N HIS A 239 9.53 4.66 -17.33
CA HIS A 239 10.02 5.20 -18.60
C HIS A 239 9.67 6.68 -18.77
N GLY A 240 10.53 7.39 -19.50
CA GLY A 240 10.34 8.79 -19.81
C GLY A 240 11.48 9.37 -20.65
N VAL A 241 11.23 10.53 -21.22
CA VAL A 241 12.13 11.30 -22.09
C VAL A 241 12.06 12.78 -21.71
N ASN A 242 13.12 13.53 -22.05
CA ASN A 242 13.18 14.96 -21.90
C ASN A 242 13.63 15.56 -23.23
N VAL A 243 12.75 16.34 -23.85
CA VAL A 243 13.01 17.05 -25.11
C VAL A 243 13.59 18.45 -24.87
N TYR A 244 13.93 18.77 -23.62
CA TYR A 244 14.54 20.02 -23.18
C TYR A 244 13.75 21.26 -23.66
N GLY A 245 14.40 22.16 -24.39
CA GLY A 245 13.78 23.38 -24.93
C GLY A 245 13.08 23.20 -26.27
N ASP A 246 13.08 21.99 -26.86
CA ASP A 246 12.38 21.75 -28.12
C ASP A 246 10.87 21.86 -27.93
N ARG A 247 10.23 22.63 -28.81
CA ARG A 247 8.79 22.92 -28.82
C ARG A 247 8.15 22.57 -30.16
N SER A 248 8.86 21.86 -31.03
CA SER A 248 8.34 21.38 -32.30
C SER A 248 7.17 20.42 -32.09
N ALA A 249 6.27 20.34 -33.07
CA ALA A 249 5.13 19.41 -32.98
C ALA A 249 5.56 17.94 -32.74
N PRO A 250 6.64 17.41 -33.38
CA PRO A 250 7.15 16.08 -33.06
C PRO A 250 7.64 15.94 -31.61
N ALA A 251 8.29 16.97 -31.05
CA ALA A 251 8.72 16.96 -29.65
C ALA A 251 7.55 16.97 -28.67
N VAL A 252 6.49 17.74 -28.97
CA VAL A 252 5.23 17.73 -28.21
C VAL A 252 4.63 16.32 -28.21
N GLN A 253 4.47 15.72 -29.39
CA GLN A 253 3.90 14.38 -29.53
C GLN A 253 4.74 13.35 -28.78
N THR A 254 6.05 13.37 -28.96
CA THR A 254 6.98 12.44 -28.28
C THR A 254 6.92 12.58 -26.77
N SER A 255 6.93 13.81 -26.24
CA SER A 255 6.88 14.06 -24.80
C SER A 255 5.57 13.57 -24.19
N LEU A 256 4.42 13.91 -24.80
CA LEU A 256 3.11 13.48 -24.31
C LEU A 256 2.93 11.97 -24.41
N GLU A 257 3.30 11.38 -25.55
CA GLU A 257 3.14 9.96 -25.81
C GLU A 257 3.97 9.13 -24.82
N VAL A 258 5.26 9.44 -24.69
CA VAL A 258 6.17 8.62 -23.87
C VAL A 258 5.98 8.88 -22.38
N ASN A 259 5.85 10.14 -21.93
CA ASN A 259 5.83 10.45 -20.50
C ASN A 259 4.45 10.32 -19.85
N ALA A 260 3.37 10.33 -20.64
CA ALA A 260 2.01 10.32 -20.10
C ALA A 260 1.14 9.22 -20.73
N LEU A 261 0.88 9.26 -22.04
CA LEU A 261 -0.15 8.40 -22.64
C LEU A 261 0.24 6.92 -22.62
N SER A 262 1.50 6.60 -22.92
CA SER A 262 2.06 5.25 -22.80
C SER A 262 1.98 4.71 -21.38
N GLY A 263 2.38 5.53 -20.40
CA GLY A 263 2.26 5.17 -18.99
C GLY A 263 0.82 4.92 -18.56
N TRP A 264 -0.12 5.76 -19.02
CA TRP A 264 -1.54 5.58 -18.74
C TRP A 264 -2.10 4.30 -19.39
N ARG A 265 -1.79 4.03 -20.66
CA ARG A 265 -2.22 2.79 -21.33
C ARG A 265 -1.65 1.54 -20.65
N LEU A 266 -0.37 1.55 -20.25
CA LEU A 266 0.21 0.45 -19.47
C LEU A 266 -0.49 0.23 -18.12
N MET A 267 -0.86 1.31 -17.43
CA MET A 267 -1.60 1.23 -16.18
C MET A 267 -2.97 0.58 -16.38
N GLU A 268 -3.74 1.01 -17.39
CA GLU A 268 -5.05 0.41 -17.70
C GLU A 268 -4.91 -1.05 -18.16
N MET A 269 -3.89 -1.36 -18.97
CA MET A 269 -3.59 -2.74 -19.35
C MET A 269 -3.28 -3.61 -18.14
N PHE A 270 -2.50 -3.12 -17.18
CA PHE A 270 -2.23 -3.85 -15.94
C PHE A 270 -3.49 -4.01 -15.08
N PHE A 271 -4.33 -2.99 -14.97
CA PHE A 271 -5.63 -3.08 -14.28
C PHE A 271 -6.53 -4.16 -14.90
N SER A 272 -6.52 -4.33 -16.21
CA SER A 272 -7.26 -5.40 -16.89
C SER A 272 -6.84 -6.82 -16.47
N THR A 273 -5.68 -6.97 -15.81
CA THR A 273 -5.21 -8.27 -15.28
C THR A 273 -5.65 -8.55 -13.84
N VAL A 274 -6.32 -7.59 -13.19
CA VAL A 274 -6.78 -7.70 -11.80
C VAL A 274 -8.16 -8.38 -11.75
N GLU A 275 -8.17 -9.68 -12.01
CA GLU A 275 -9.41 -10.47 -12.18
C GLU A 275 -9.84 -11.23 -10.92
N THR A 276 -8.92 -11.55 -10.01
CA THR A 276 -9.20 -12.40 -8.83
C THR A 276 -8.97 -11.68 -7.51
N SER A 277 -9.53 -12.22 -6.43
CA SER A 277 -9.27 -11.77 -5.05
C SER A 277 -7.77 -11.71 -4.72
N VAL A 278 -7.00 -12.71 -5.15
CA VAL A 278 -5.54 -12.75 -4.97
C VAL A 278 -4.86 -11.60 -5.72
N HIS A 279 -5.31 -11.31 -6.95
CA HIS A 279 -4.79 -10.19 -7.73
C HIS A 279 -5.12 -8.85 -7.05
N ARG A 280 -6.36 -8.68 -6.58
CA ARG A 280 -6.80 -7.46 -5.87
C ARG A 280 -6.02 -7.23 -4.59
N ALA A 281 -5.70 -8.32 -3.89
CA ALA A 281 -4.85 -8.28 -2.71
C ALA A 281 -3.40 -7.95 -3.08
N ASN A 282 -2.79 -8.61 -4.05
CA ASN A 282 -1.34 -8.56 -4.22
C ASN A 282 -0.82 -7.57 -5.26
N LYS A 283 -1.62 -7.24 -6.29
CA LYS A 283 -1.14 -6.40 -7.38
C LYS A 283 -0.97 -4.94 -6.97
N GLU A 284 0.09 -4.29 -7.44
CA GLU A 284 0.28 -2.85 -7.28
C GLU A 284 0.85 -2.20 -8.56
N VAL A 285 0.52 -0.94 -8.82
CA VAL A 285 1.16 -0.11 -9.85
C VAL A 285 1.87 1.06 -9.18
N TRP A 286 3.15 1.26 -9.51
CA TRP A 286 3.95 2.38 -9.02
C TRP A 286 4.33 3.27 -10.19
N ILE A 287 3.84 4.50 -10.22
CA ILE A 287 4.04 5.43 -11.34
C ILE A 287 5.05 6.51 -10.97
N ASN A 288 6.13 6.61 -11.72
CA ASN A 288 7.10 7.69 -11.63
C ASN A 288 6.59 8.95 -12.35
N THR A 289 6.19 9.91 -11.55
CA THR A 289 5.78 11.25 -11.96
C THR A 289 6.98 12.19 -11.85
N SER A 290 6.86 13.33 -11.16
CA SER A 290 7.95 14.26 -10.86
C SER A 290 7.45 15.36 -9.92
N GLU A 291 8.34 16.00 -9.18
CA GLU A 291 8.02 17.28 -8.52
C GLU A 291 7.53 18.36 -9.50
N ALA A 292 7.77 18.18 -10.80
CA ALA A 292 7.21 18.99 -11.89
C ALA A 292 5.68 19.12 -11.82
N GLU A 293 4.99 18.21 -11.14
CA GLU A 293 3.55 18.30 -10.89
C GLU A 293 3.15 19.58 -10.15
N VAL A 294 4.01 20.10 -9.27
CA VAL A 294 3.71 21.26 -8.41
C VAL A 294 4.81 22.34 -8.41
N SER A 295 5.95 22.05 -9.02
CA SER A 295 7.10 22.95 -9.12
C SER A 295 7.57 23.08 -10.57
N PRO A 296 8.28 24.16 -10.95
CA PRO A 296 8.97 24.24 -12.23
C PRO A 296 10.10 23.20 -12.32
N ALA A 297 10.26 22.60 -13.49
CA ALA A 297 11.36 21.67 -13.81
C ALA A 297 12.24 22.19 -14.97
N PHE A 298 11.99 23.41 -15.45
CA PHE A 298 12.73 24.08 -16.53
C PHE A 298 12.73 23.29 -17.85
N GLY A 299 11.64 22.55 -18.08
CA GLY A 299 11.40 21.79 -19.31
C GLY A 299 9.91 21.79 -19.61
N PRO A 300 9.39 22.77 -20.38
CA PRO A 300 7.95 23.00 -20.50
C PRO A 300 7.15 21.75 -20.90
N LEU A 301 7.62 21.00 -21.91
CA LEU A 301 6.94 19.78 -22.36
C LEU A 301 7.09 18.61 -21.38
N TYR A 302 8.21 18.54 -20.65
CA TYR A 302 8.40 17.57 -19.58
C TYR A 302 7.42 17.86 -18.44
N GLU A 303 7.27 19.12 -18.03
CA GLU A 303 6.33 19.54 -17.01
C GLU A 303 4.88 19.26 -17.39
N ILE A 304 4.47 19.64 -18.61
CA ILE A 304 3.11 19.38 -19.11
C ILE A 304 2.81 17.88 -19.10
N SER A 305 3.72 17.06 -19.61
CA SER A 305 3.51 15.61 -19.66
C SER A 305 3.48 14.96 -18.27
N LYS A 306 4.35 15.38 -17.34
CA LYS A 306 4.34 14.86 -15.96
C LYS A 306 3.11 15.31 -15.16
N ARG A 307 2.64 16.54 -15.35
CA ARG A 307 1.36 17.03 -14.78
C ARG A 307 0.18 16.21 -15.30
N LEU A 308 0.11 16.02 -16.62
CA LEU A 308 -0.93 15.19 -17.25
C LEU A 308 -0.94 13.77 -16.69
N MET A 309 0.21 13.09 -16.64
CA MET A 309 0.30 11.75 -16.07
C MET A 309 -0.15 11.72 -14.60
N GLY A 310 0.29 12.70 -13.81
CA GLY A 310 -0.09 12.82 -12.40
C GLY A 310 -1.59 12.98 -12.20
N GLU A 311 -2.26 13.77 -13.04
CA GLU A 311 -3.71 13.97 -13.04
C GLU A 311 -4.47 12.72 -13.47
N LEU A 312 -4.06 12.07 -14.57
CA LEU A 312 -4.66 10.82 -15.03
C LEU A 312 -4.59 9.73 -13.95
N VAL A 313 -3.46 9.61 -13.26
CA VAL A 313 -3.31 8.66 -12.14
C VAL A 313 -4.22 9.04 -10.96
N THR A 314 -4.36 10.34 -10.64
CA THR A 314 -5.25 10.80 -9.55
C THR A 314 -6.70 10.46 -9.83
N LEU A 315 -7.14 10.69 -11.08
CA LEU A 315 -8.49 10.37 -11.52
C LEU A 315 -8.74 8.86 -11.48
N ARG A 316 -7.83 8.05 -12.05
CA ARG A 316 -7.98 6.59 -12.09
C ARG A 316 -7.88 5.91 -10.74
N ARG A 317 -7.24 6.54 -9.74
CA ARG A 317 -7.22 6.05 -8.36
C ARG A 317 -8.59 5.95 -7.69
N LEU A 318 -9.59 6.68 -8.17
CA LEU A 318 -10.95 6.62 -7.61
C LEU A 318 -11.56 5.22 -7.72
N ASP A 319 -11.26 4.51 -8.82
CA ASP A 319 -11.86 3.21 -9.15
C ASP A 319 -10.81 2.11 -9.38
N ALA A 320 -9.55 2.35 -8.97
CA ALA A 320 -8.46 1.42 -9.25
C ALA A 320 -8.72 0.03 -8.61
N PRO A 321 -8.57 -1.07 -9.36
CA PRO A 321 -8.83 -2.40 -8.84
C PRO A 321 -7.75 -2.88 -7.86
N CYS A 322 -6.57 -2.27 -7.90
CA CYS A 322 -5.43 -2.62 -7.06
C CYS A 322 -4.76 -1.37 -6.46
N VAL A 323 -3.70 -1.55 -5.67
CA VAL A 323 -2.98 -0.41 -5.07
C VAL A 323 -2.26 0.39 -6.15
N VAL A 324 -2.41 1.72 -6.13
CA VAL A 324 -1.69 2.65 -7.01
C VAL A 324 -0.82 3.59 -6.19
N ARG A 325 0.49 3.61 -6.47
CA ARG A 325 1.46 4.51 -5.84
C ARG A 325 1.95 5.54 -6.84
N LYS A 326 2.10 6.78 -6.41
CA LYS A 326 2.75 7.84 -7.16
C LYS A 326 4.11 8.10 -6.55
N ILE A 327 5.13 8.06 -7.38
CA ILE A 327 6.51 8.35 -7.04
C ILE A 327 6.80 9.74 -7.60
N VAL A 328 7.00 10.71 -6.71
CA VAL A 328 7.21 12.12 -7.01
C VAL A 328 8.66 12.43 -6.73
N LEU A 329 9.48 12.47 -7.77
CA LEU A 329 10.92 12.63 -7.66
C LEU A 329 11.35 14.07 -7.91
N GLY A 330 12.25 14.54 -7.07
CA GLY A 330 13.06 15.72 -7.31
C GLY A 330 14.26 15.45 -8.23
N PRO A 331 15.17 16.44 -8.37
CA PRO A 331 16.24 16.38 -9.35
C PRO A 331 17.30 15.34 -8.96
N PHE A 332 17.46 14.32 -9.81
CA PHE A 332 18.45 13.27 -9.63
C PHE A 332 19.30 13.08 -10.87
N LYS A 333 20.56 12.69 -10.65
CA LYS A 333 21.54 12.59 -11.73
C LYS A 333 21.17 11.46 -12.69
N SER A 334 20.92 11.81 -13.95
CA SER A 334 20.57 10.86 -15.01
C SER A 334 20.86 11.44 -16.39
N ALA A 335 20.70 10.64 -17.45
CA ALA A 335 20.77 11.15 -18.82
C ALA A 335 19.67 12.20 -19.13
N LEU A 336 18.53 12.15 -18.44
CA LEU A 336 17.43 13.11 -18.59
C LEU A 336 17.64 14.40 -17.79
N ASN A 337 18.51 14.35 -16.77
CA ASN A 337 18.88 15.47 -15.92
C ASN A 337 20.34 15.33 -15.48
N PRO A 338 21.31 15.78 -16.29
CA PRO A 338 22.73 15.69 -15.97
C PRO A 338 23.14 16.46 -14.71
N TYR A 339 22.37 17.50 -14.35
CA TYR A 339 22.62 18.40 -13.22
C TYR A 339 21.90 17.98 -11.93
N GLY A 340 21.22 16.83 -11.94
CA GLY A 340 20.53 16.34 -10.75
C GLY A 340 21.49 16.04 -9.60
N VAL A 341 21.02 16.27 -8.37
CA VAL A 341 21.87 16.25 -7.17
C VAL A 341 21.73 14.96 -6.38
N MET A 342 20.58 14.29 -6.47
CA MET A 342 20.34 13.01 -5.79
C MET A 342 20.88 11.83 -6.61
N SER A 343 21.28 10.76 -5.93
CA SER A 343 21.72 9.52 -6.58
C SER A 343 20.53 8.59 -6.87
N ALA A 344 20.56 7.93 -8.03
CA ALA A 344 19.50 6.99 -8.41
C ALA A 344 19.41 5.79 -7.45
N THR A 345 20.54 5.30 -6.94
CA THR A 345 20.59 4.20 -5.96
C THR A 345 19.89 4.57 -4.66
N TRP A 346 20.17 5.76 -4.12
CA TRP A 346 19.51 6.22 -2.90
C TRP A 346 18.02 6.45 -3.12
N ILE A 347 17.62 6.99 -4.28
CA ILE A 347 16.21 7.15 -4.63
C ILE A 347 15.51 5.80 -4.72
N ALA A 348 16.09 4.81 -5.39
CA ALA A 348 15.51 3.48 -5.50
C ALA A 348 15.27 2.86 -4.12
N TRP A 349 16.28 2.95 -3.24
CA TRP A 349 16.16 2.54 -1.84
C TRP A 349 15.01 3.28 -1.13
N ALA A 350 14.96 4.62 -1.24
CA ALA A 350 13.94 5.44 -0.56
C ALA A 350 12.53 5.10 -1.06
N VAL A 351 12.36 4.94 -2.37
CA VAL A 351 11.09 4.55 -2.99
C VAL A 351 10.62 3.21 -2.43
N VAL A 352 11.49 2.21 -2.44
CA VAL A 352 11.18 0.87 -1.93
C VAL A 352 10.90 0.88 -0.43
N ALA A 353 11.71 1.61 0.35
CA ALA A 353 11.53 1.77 1.79
C ALA A 353 10.19 2.44 2.15
N LEU A 354 9.75 3.45 1.39
CA LEU A 354 8.46 4.12 1.59
C LEU A 354 7.29 3.27 1.08
N ALA A 355 7.47 2.51 0.00
CA ALA A 355 6.48 1.56 -0.47
C ALA A 355 6.20 0.46 0.56
N LYS A 356 7.25 -0.10 1.18
CA LYS A 356 7.15 -1.06 2.31
C LYS A 356 6.43 -0.49 3.54
N ARG A 357 6.42 0.83 3.68
CA ARG A 357 5.65 1.57 4.71
C ARG A 357 4.26 1.98 4.23
N ASN A 358 3.77 1.36 3.15
CA ASN A 358 2.49 1.63 2.51
C ASN A 358 2.24 3.12 2.23
N VAL A 359 3.29 3.89 1.91
CA VAL A 359 3.13 5.29 1.46
C VAL A 359 2.60 5.26 0.03
N ARG A 360 1.42 5.87 -0.20
CA ARG A 360 0.76 5.90 -1.52
C ARG A 360 1.27 7.04 -2.40
N ASN A 361 1.76 8.11 -1.77
CA ASN A 361 2.39 9.26 -2.43
C ASN A 361 3.84 9.36 -1.94
N ILE A 362 4.73 8.72 -2.67
CA ILE A 362 6.15 8.59 -2.35
C ILE A 362 6.86 9.83 -2.88
N VAL A 363 7.07 10.82 -2.03
CA VAL A 363 7.80 12.05 -2.37
C VAL A 363 9.26 11.88 -1.97
N VAL A 364 10.17 11.99 -2.93
CA VAL A 364 11.62 11.89 -2.72
C VAL A 364 12.27 13.07 -3.43
N THR A 365 12.54 14.13 -2.68
CA THR A 365 13.13 15.37 -3.20
C THR A 365 13.89 16.12 -2.11
N ILE A 366 14.81 16.97 -2.55
CA ILE A 366 15.51 17.95 -1.71
C ILE A 366 14.70 19.25 -1.52
N ASN A 367 13.64 19.48 -2.31
CA ASN A 367 12.83 20.67 -2.21
C ASN A 367 11.77 20.52 -1.08
N PRO A 368 11.91 21.24 0.05
CA PRO A 368 11.00 21.08 1.18
C PRO A 368 9.56 21.50 0.84
N LEU A 369 9.36 22.42 -0.10
CA LEU A 369 8.04 22.91 -0.48
C LEU A 369 7.19 21.81 -1.10
N THR A 370 7.79 20.88 -1.85
CA THR A 370 7.08 19.77 -2.48
C THR A 370 6.35 18.89 -1.46
N TYR A 371 6.88 18.74 -0.24
CA TYR A 371 6.21 17.98 0.83
C TYR A 371 4.94 18.65 1.36
N VAL A 372 4.72 19.94 1.05
CA VAL A 372 3.52 20.70 1.42
C VAL A 372 2.61 20.88 0.20
N THR A 373 3.16 21.32 -0.93
CA THR A 373 2.38 21.66 -2.12
C THR A 373 1.83 20.42 -2.82
N PHE A 374 2.59 19.31 -2.88
CA PHE A 374 2.12 18.08 -3.51
C PHE A 374 0.90 17.48 -2.80
N PRO A 375 0.89 17.27 -1.46
CA PRO A 375 -0.31 16.77 -0.78
C PRO A 375 -1.52 17.69 -0.94
N LEU A 376 -1.34 19.01 -0.90
CA LEU A 376 -2.43 19.97 -1.08
C LEU A 376 -3.05 19.88 -2.49
N LYS A 377 -2.19 19.84 -3.52
CA LYS A 377 -2.61 19.65 -4.91
C LYS A 377 -3.31 18.32 -5.10
N GLU A 378 -2.73 17.23 -4.59
CA GLU A 378 -3.26 15.89 -4.70
C GLU A 378 -4.66 15.78 -4.07
N PHE A 379 -4.81 16.31 -2.85
CA PHE A 379 -6.10 16.32 -2.16
C PHE A 379 -7.15 17.14 -2.90
N SER A 380 -6.77 18.33 -3.38
CA SER A 380 -7.68 19.22 -4.12
C SER A 380 -8.17 18.57 -5.41
N HIS A 381 -7.27 17.96 -6.19
CA HIS A 381 -7.63 17.27 -7.43
C HIS A 381 -8.44 16.00 -7.16
N TRP A 382 -8.07 15.20 -6.15
CA TRP A 382 -8.85 14.04 -5.75
C TRP A 382 -10.28 14.44 -5.35
N LEU A 383 -10.44 15.50 -4.56
CA LEU A 383 -11.75 15.98 -4.13
C LEU A 383 -12.57 16.47 -5.32
N TYR A 384 -11.96 17.27 -6.21
CA TYR A 384 -12.60 17.74 -7.44
C TYR A 384 -13.07 16.56 -8.29
N PHE A 385 -12.19 15.61 -8.62
CA PHE A 385 -12.58 14.45 -9.42
C PHE A 385 -13.68 13.64 -8.74
N LYS A 386 -13.56 13.37 -7.44
CA LYS A 386 -14.60 12.63 -6.70
C LYS A 386 -15.98 13.31 -6.75
N LEU A 387 -16.03 14.64 -6.74
CA LEU A 387 -17.29 15.39 -6.80
C LEU A 387 -17.87 15.50 -8.22
N PHE A 388 -17.02 15.46 -9.24
CA PHE A 388 -17.40 15.77 -10.63
C PHE A 388 -17.25 14.61 -11.62
N SER A 389 -16.88 13.40 -11.17
CA SER A 389 -16.87 12.18 -11.98
C SER A 389 -17.73 11.07 -11.38
N ARG A 390 -18.03 10.06 -12.20
CA ARG A 390 -18.70 8.81 -11.78
C ARG A 390 -17.74 7.65 -11.95
N SER A 391 -17.99 6.56 -11.21
CA SER A 391 -17.21 5.33 -11.36
C SER A 391 -17.23 4.86 -12.81
N SER A 392 -16.06 4.54 -13.34
CA SER A 392 -15.89 3.98 -14.70
C SER A 392 -16.45 2.57 -14.84
#